data_AF-A0A015LDS1-F1
#
_entry.id   AF-A0A015LDS1-F1
#
_cell.length_a   1.000
_cell.length_b   1.000
_cell.length_c   1.000
_cell.angle_alpha   90.00
_cell.angle_beta   90.00
_cell.angle_gamma   90.00
#
_symmetry.space_group_name_H-M   'P 1'
#
loop_
_entity.id
_entity.type
_entity.pdbx_description
1 polymer ?
#
loop_
_entity_poly.entity_id
_entity_poly.type
_entity_poly.pdbx_seq_one_letter_code
_entity_poly.pdbx_strand_id
1 'polypeptide(L)'
;MRMDKAQFKKLQKSEKFPEPKMNLDIKQSLIQLFEKRLAMYKTSIKDDDEISKSNNISLRIKYIIVMRLGEKRILQNLLNNLNDWNGDDERETNRKKRKIKD
;
A
#
# COMPACT_ATOMS: atom_id res chain seq x y z
N MET A 1 9.39 10.01 -16.65
CA MET A 1 9.87 9.39 -17.91
C MET A 1 9.09 8.09 -18.11
N ARG A 2 8.22 8.00 -19.14
CA ARG A 2 7.52 6.74 -19.44
C ARG A 2 8.46 5.84 -20.24
N MET A 3 8.72 4.64 -19.71
CA MET A 3 9.59 3.66 -20.36
C MET A 3 8.82 2.93 -21.45
N ASP A 4 9.46 2.69 -22.61
CA ASP A 4 8.84 1.91 -23.68
C ASP A 4 8.89 0.40 -23.38
N LYS A 5 8.11 -0.39 -24.13
CA LYS A 5 8.01 -1.85 -23.94
C LYS A 5 9.32 -2.60 -24.20
N ALA A 6 10.17 -2.09 -25.10
CA ALA A 6 11.44 -2.72 -25.45
C ALA A 6 12.49 -2.48 -24.37
N GLN A 7 12.52 -1.28 -23.80
CA GLN A 7 13.32 -0.92 -22.64
C GLN A 7 12.90 -1.73 -21.41
N PHE A 8 11.59 -1.90 -21.17
CA PHE A 8 11.07 -2.74 -20.09
C PHE A 8 11.57 -4.19 -20.21
N LYS A 9 11.45 -4.81 -21.40
CA LYS A 9 11.93 -6.18 -21.62
C LYS A 9 13.43 -6.34 -21.39
N LYS A 10 14.24 -5.32 -21.69
CA LYS A 10 15.69 -5.35 -21.42
C LYS A 10 15.99 -5.31 -19.92
N LEU A 11 15.31 -4.44 -19.17
CA LEU A 11 15.47 -4.37 -17.70
C LEU A 11 14.95 -5.62 -17.00
N GLN A 12 13.85 -6.20 -17.50
CA GLN A 12 13.31 -7.46 -16.98
C GLN A 12 14.31 -8.61 -17.14
N LYS A 13 15.00 -8.71 -18.27
CA LYS A 13 16.02 -9.74 -18.51
C LYS A 13 17.28 -9.54 -17.68
N SER A 14 17.63 -8.30 -17.37
CA SER A 14 18.84 -7.98 -16.60
C SER A 14 18.60 -7.89 -15.09
N GLU A 15 17.34 -7.93 -14.65
CA GLU A 15 16.88 -7.69 -13.27
C GLU A 15 17.37 -6.36 -12.66
N LYS A 16 17.93 -5.47 -13.47
CA LYS A 16 18.49 -4.18 -13.04
C LYS A 16 17.45 -3.08 -13.20
N PHE A 17 16.40 -3.12 -12.39
CA PHE A 17 15.45 -2.02 -12.34
C PHE A 17 16.06 -0.83 -11.59
N PRO A 18 15.82 0.42 -12.04
CA PRO A 18 16.20 1.59 -11.26
C PRO A 18 15.49 1.55 -9.90
N GLU A 19 16.14 2.10 -8.86
CA GLU A 19 15.50 2.24 -7.55
C GLU A 19 14.17 2.99 -7.72
N PRO A 20 13.05 2.41 -7.26
CA PRO A 20 11.76 3.06 -7.38
C PRO A 20 11.76 4.32 -6.51
N LYS A 21 11.72 5.48 -7.16
CA LYS A 21 11.48 6.75 -6.47
C LYS A 21 9.98 7.01 -6.42
N MET A 22 9.49 7.34 -5.23
CA MET A 22 8.10 7.73 -5.08
C MET A 22 7.89 9.07 -5.79
N ASN A 23 6.82 9.18 -6.56
CA ASN A 23 6.44 10.41 -7.24
C ASN A 23 4.93 10.59 -7.21
N LEU A 24 4.44 11.75 -7.63
CA LEU A 24 3.02 12.09 -7.56
C LEU A 24 2.15 11.14 -8.39
N ASP A 25 2.60 10.73 -9.57
CA ASP A 25 1.86 9.80 -10.45
C ASP A 25 1.70 8.42 -9.79
N ILE A 26 2.76 7.92 -9.15
CA ILE A 26 2.74 6.65 -8.41
C ILE A 26 1.85 6.79 -7.18
N LYS A 27 1.96 7.89 -6.40
CA LYS A 27 1.08 8.17 -5.26
C LYS A 27 -0.39 8.13 -5.67
N GLN A 28 -0.76 8.87 -6.72
CA GLN A 28 -2.14 8.92 -7.20
C GLN A 28 -2.63 7.54 -7.67
N SER A 29 -1.79 6.79 -8.38
CA SER A 29 -2.12 5.43 -8.83
C SER A 29 -2.36 4.48 -7.65
N LEU A 30 -1.54 4.57 -6.59
CA LEU A 30 -1.69 3.75 -5.39
C LEU A 30 -2.94 4.13 -4.58
N ILE A 31 -3.24 5.43 -4.44
CA ILE A 31 -4.46 5.91 -3.78
C ILE A 31 -5.69 5.32 -4.48
N GLN A 32 -5.80 5.48 -5.80
CA GLN A 32 -6.91 4.93 -6.58
C GLN A 32 -7.03 3.40 -6.44
N LEU A 33 -5.89 2.69 -6.44
CA LEU A 33 -5.85 1.25 -6.26
C LEU A 33 -6.40 0.83 -4.90
N PHE A 34 -5.95 1.48 -3.82
CA PHE A 34 -6.34 1.13 -2.46
C PHE A 34 -7.79 1.54 -2.14
N GLU A 35 -8.24 2.69 -2.63
CA GLU A 35 -9.65 3.10 -2.55
C GLU A 35 -10.56 2.10 -3.27
N LYS A 36 -10.20 1.71 -4.50
CA LYS A 36 -10.93 0.70 -5.26
C LYS A 36 -10.95 -0.64 -4.54
N ARG A 37 -9.84 -1.04 -3.91
CA ARG A 37 -9.77 -2.27 -3.13
C ARG A 37 -10.66 -2.21 -1.89
N LEU A 38 -10.69 -1.09 -1.17
CA LEU A 38 -11.58 -0.88 -0.03
C LEU A 38 -13.05 -0.94 -0.42
N ALA A 39 -13.42 -0.34 -1.56
CA ALA A 39 -14.78 -0.33 -2.07
C ALA A 39 -15.31 -1.73 -2.45
N MET A 40 -14.44 -2.73 -2.62
CA MET A 40 -14.87 -4.12 -2.88
C MET A 40 -15.47 -4.81 -1.65
N TYR A 41 -15.21 -4.31 -0.43
CA TYR A 41 -15.80 -4.88 0.77
C TYR A 41 -17.24 -4.38 0.94
N LYS A 42 -18.18 -5.31 1.17
CA LYS A 42 -19.59 -4.99 1.39
C LYS A 42 -19.88 -4.33 2.75
N THR A 43 -18.94 -4.38 3.68
CA THR A 43 -19.11 -3.91 5.06
C THR A 43 -17.98 -2.99 5.46
N SER A 44 -18.30 -1.97 6.26
CA SER A 44 -17.36 -1.00 6.81
C SER A 44 -16.50 -1.63 7.93
N ILE A 45 -15.44 -0.93 8.37
CA ILE A 45 -14.67 -1.37 9.55
C ILE A 45 -15.56 -1.43 10.79
N LYS A 46 -16.48 -0.46 10.97
CA LYS A 46 -17.40 -0.42 12.11
C LYS A 46 -18.33 -1.64 12.09
N ASP A 47 -18.92 -1.93 10.95
CA ASP A 47 -19.82 -3.07 10.76
C ASP A 47 -19.12 -4.39 11.13
N ASP A 48 -17.91 -4.62 10.62
CA ASP A 48 -17.18 -5.85 10.94
C ASP A 48 -16.73 -5.91 12.41
N ASP A 49 -16.44 -4.76 13.05
CA ASP A 49 -16.10 -4.70 14.47
C ASP A 49 -17.31 -5.03 15.36
N GLU A 50 -18.51 -4.60 14.97
CA GLU A 50 -19.77 -4.97 15.61
C GLU A 50 -20.09 -6.45 15.43
N ILE A 51 -19.99 -6.98 14.22
CA ILE A 51 -20.25 -8.42 13.96
C ILE A 51 -19.24 -9.28 14.73
N SER A 52 -17.96 -8.88 14.82
CA SER A 52 -16.92 -9.60 15.57
C SER A 52 -17.21 -9.74 17.06
N LYS A 53 -17.94 -8.78 17.65
CA LYS A 53 -18.34 -8.78 19.07
C LYS A 53 -19.56 -9.64 19.35
N SER A 54 -20.28 -10.09 18.31
CA SER A 54 -21.42 -10.99 18.47
C SER A 54 -20.97 -12.37 18.95
N ASN A 55 -21.65 -12.92 19.96
CA ASN A 55 -21.43 -14.29 20.43
C ASN A 55 -22.17 -15.34 19.57
N ASN A 56 -22.98 -14.92 18.61
CA ASN A 56 -23.83 -15.80 17.79
C ASN A 56 -23.24 -16.13 16.41
N ILE A 57 -21.92 -16.04 16.24
CA ILE A 57 -21.24 -16.40 14.99
C ILE A 57 -20.36 -17.62 15.17
N SER A 58 -20.27 -18.45 14.13
CA SER A 58 -19.35 -19.58 14.14
C SER A 58 -17.90 -19.11 14.13
N LEU A 59 -16.99 -19.94 14.65
CA LEU A 59 -15.57 -19.64 14.71
C LEU A 59 -14.98 -19.32 13.32
N ARG A 60 -15.44 -20.03 12.28
CA ARG A 60 -15.04 -19.78 10.89
C ARG A 60 -15.42 -18.37 10.43
N ILE A 61 -16.63 -17.92 10.73
CA ILE A 61 -17.09 -16.57 10.38
C ILE A 61 -16.27 -15.53 11.15
N LYS A 62 -15.99 -15.79 12.43
CA LYS A 62 -15.12 -14.92 13.25
C LYS A 62 -13.75 -14.72 12.62
N TYR A 63 -13.10 -15.80 12.13
CA TYR A 63 -11.81 -15.66 11.45
C TYR A 63 -11.89 -14.86 10.15
N ILE A 64 -12.93 -15.06 9.33
CA ILE A 64 -13.14 -14.26 8.11
C ILE A 64 -13.27 -12.78 8.44
N ILE A 65 -14.03 -12.44 9.49
CA ILE A 65 -14.20 -11.05 9.93
C ILE A 65 -12.88 -10.46 10.41
N VAL A 66 -12.11 -11.20 11.23
CA VAL A 66 -10.79 -10.76 11.71
C VAL A 66 -9.85 -10.48 10.54
N MET A 67 -9.80 -11.35 9.53
CA MET A 67 -8.99 -11.12 8.33
C MET A 67 -9.43 -9.86 7.58
N ARG A 68 -10.73 -9.70 7.34
CA ARG A 68 -11.27 -8.52 6.66
C ARG A 68 -11.00 -7.23 7.42
N LEU A 69 -11.10 -7.24 8.75
CA LEU A 69 -10.73 -6.10 9.59
C LEU A 69 -9.24 -5.75 9.45
N GLY A 70 -8.37 -6.76 9.49
CA GLY A 70 -6.92 -6.59 9.32
C GLY A 70 -6.59 -5.97 7.97
N GLU A 71 -7.13 -6.53 6.89
CA GLU A 71 -6.92 -6.02 5.53
C GLU A 71 -7.42 -4.58 5.36
N LYS A 72 -8.64 -4.25 5.85
CA LYS A 72 -9.18 -2.89 5.78
C LYS A 72 -8.33 -1.89 6.55
N ARG A 73 -7.87 -2.24 7.76
CA ARG A 73 -6.98 -1.39 8.57
C ARG A 73 -5.64 -1.14 7.88
N ILE A 74 -5.06 -2.17 7.26
CA ILE A 74 -3.82 -2.03 6.48
C ILE A 74 -4.04 -1.04 5.32
N LEU A 75 -5.10 -1.21 4.53
CA LEU A 75 -5.40 -0.33 3.40
C LEU A 75 -5.64 1.11 3.85
N GLN A 76 -6.36 1.32 4.94
CA GLN A 76 -6.62 2.65 5.47
C GLN A 76 -5.35 3.33 5.98
N ASN A 77 -4.47 2.59 6.67
CA ASN A 77 -3.17 3.09 7.09
C ASN A 77 -2.28 3.45 5.88
N LEU A 78 -2.28 2.62 4.83
CA LEU A 78 -1.55 2.92 3.59
C LEU A 78 -2.08 4.20 2.92
N LEU A 79 -3.39 4.40 2.88
CA LEU A 79 -3.99 5.63 2.35
C LEU A 79 -3.60 6.86 3.19
N ASN A 80 -3.65 6.76 4.51
CA ASN A 80 -3.19 7.84 5.39
C ASN A 80 -1.72 8.18 5.13
N ASN A 81 -0.85 7.17 5.11
CA ASN A 81 0.58 7.37 4.82
C ASN A 81 0.82 8.01 3.44
N LEU A 82 0.05 7.61 2.43
CA LEU A 82 0.14 8.21 1.10
C LEU A 82 -0.35 9.66 1.11
N ASN A 83 -1.44 9.97 1.81
CA ASN A 83 -1.96 11.32 1.93
C ASN A 83 -0.97 12.25 2.64
N ASP A 84 -0.33 11.75 3.70
CA ASP A 84 0.67 12.48 4.49
C ASP A 84 2.03 12.60 3.79
N TRP A 85 2.30 11.78 2.76
CA TRP A 85 3.52 11.88 1.97
C TRP A 85 3.56 13.19 1.17
N ASN A 86 4.57 14.03 1.46
CA ASN A 86 4.76 15.35 0.84
C ASN A 86 5.98 15.40 -0.11
N GLY A 87 6.49 14.24 -0.54
CA GLY A 87 7.74 14.13 -1.28
C GLY A 87 8.81 13.38 -0.49
N ASP A 88 9.77 12.79 -1.20
CA ASP A 88 10.98 12.29 -0.56
C ASP A 88 11.89 13.50 -0.26
N ASP A 89 12.09 13.79 1.03
CA ASP A 89 12.96 14.87 1.46
C ASP A 89 14.41 14.53 1.04
N GLU A 90 14.95 15.20 0.00
CA GLU A 90 16.28 14.91 -0.57
C GLU A 90 17.40 14.93 0.49
N ARG A 91 17.16 15.60 1.62
CA ARG A 91 18.08 15.70 2.75
C ARG A 91 18.26 14.37 3.50
N GLU A 92 17.24 13.53 3.56
CA GLU A 92 17.25 12.30 4.33
C GLU A 92 17.87 11.13 3.54
N THR A 93 17.62 11.09 2.24
CA THR A 93 18.26 10.14 1.31
C THR A 93 19.77 10.40 1.19
N ASN A 94 20.19 11.67 1.16
CA ASN A 94 21.61 12.05 1.15
C ASN A 94 22.31 11.79 2.49
N ARG A 95 21.63 11.90 3.64
CA ARG A 95 22.17 11.50 4.95
C ARG A 95 22.44 10.00 5.04
N LYS A 96 21.53 9.16 4.53
CA LYS A 96 21.72 7.69 4.52
C LYS A 96 22.88 7.27 3.60
N LYS A 97 23.05 7.92 2.44
CA LYS A 97 24.17 7.64 1.52
C LYS A 97 25.56 7.99 2.08
N ARG A 98 25.66 9.01 2.94
CA ARG A 98 26.93 9.37 3.60
C ARG A 98 27.33 8.35 4.69
N LYS A 99 26.37 7.81 5.44
CA LYS A 99 26.63 6.82 6.50
C LYS A 99 26.99 5.41 6.02
N ILE A 100 26.77 5.07 4.75
CA ILE A 100 27.09 3.76 4.17
C ILE A 100 28.52 3.75 3.56
N LYS A 101 29.15 4.93 3.44
CA LYS A 101 30.49 5.10 2.86
C LYS A 101 31.62 5.18 3.90
N ASP A 102 31.29 5.22 5.18
CA ASP A 102 32.21 5.13 6.31
C ASP A 102 32.12 3.72 6.93
#